data_AF-A0A7C5T669-F1
#
_entry.id   AF-A0A7C5T669-F1
#
_cell.length_a   1.000
_cell.length_b   1.000
_cell.length_c   1.000
_cell.angle_alpha   90.00
_cell.angle_beta   90.00
_cell.angle_gamma   90.00
#
_symmetry.space_group_name_H-M   'P 1'
#
loop_
_entity.id
_entity.type
_entity.pdbx_description
1 polymer ?
#
loop_
_entity_poly.entity_id
_entity_poly.type
_entity_poly.pdbx_seq_one_letter_code
_entity_poly.pdbx_strand_id
1 'polypeptide(L)'
;MEEAVKEVSQLAEEVKRQALSAEVYRGGKIAVVRRVAAAPEVALLKMAAEVIYDVGTRLAECKWEDGFYRLSCLGQRAKELKVGMVAETLFGNEVDDLKNKLSNKEPHEPTLICELINKKDDTETECKPCAINRRILIAHASLNKTTTEVVKRQGELYVRLRKECLGEIERNL
;
A
#
# COMPACT_ATOMS: atom_id res chain seq x y z
N MET A 1 -1.98 -3.51 10.05
CA MET A 1 -2.82 -2.68 9.17
C MET A 1 -3.97 -2.08 9.95
N GLU A 2 -4.80 -2.88 10.62
CA GLU A 2 -5.87 -2.39 11.52
C GLU A 2 -5.35 -1.48 12.64
N GLU A 3 -4.20 -1.84 13.22
CA GLU A 3 -3.53 -1.06 14.28
C GLU A 3 -2.96 0.27 13.77
N ALA A 4 -2.24 0.26 12.64
CA ALA A 4 -1.73 1.48 12.00
C ALA A 4 -2.84 2.44 11.55
N VAL A 5 -3.97 1.92 11.04
CA VAL A 5 -5.14 2.74 10.68
C VAL A 5 -5.78 3.37 11.92
N LYS A 6 -5.80 2.64 13.04
CA LYS A 6 -6.29 3.13 14.32
C LYS A 6 -5.37 4.21 14.91
N GLU A 7 -4.06 4.04 14.83
CA GLU A 7 -3.07 5.03 15.25
C GLU A 7 -3.18 6.33 14.43
N VAL A 8 -3.27 6.24 13.11
CA VAL A 8 -3.45 7.42 12.23
C VAL A 8 -4.76 8.16 12.55
N SER A 9 -5.84 7.41 12.79
CA SER A 9 -7.14 7.98 13.17
C SER A 9 -7.10 8.67 14.53
N GLN A 10 -6.39 8.09 15.51
CA GLN A 10 -6.19 8.68 16.84
C GLN A 10 -5.34 9.96 16.77
N LEU A 11 -4.26 9.94 16.00
CA LEU A 11 -3.40 11.12 15.79
C LEU A 11 -4.20 12.25 15.13
N ALA A 12 -5.04 11.93 14.13
CA ALA A 12 -5.88 12.91 13.46
C ALA A 12 -6.91 13.55 14.41
N GLU A 13 -7.55 12.77 15.28
CA GLU A 13 -8.47 13.30 16.28
C GLU A 13 -7.75 14.11 17.39
N GLU A 14 -6.54 13.73 17.77
CA GLU A 14 -5.74 14.50 18.74
C GLU A 14 -5.31 15.86 18.18
N VAL A 15 -4.81 15.89 16.94
CA VAL A 15 -4.47 17.13 16.23
C VAL A 15 -5.69 18.03 16.08
N LYS A 16 -6.85 17.46 15.73
CA LYS A 16 -8.13 18.17 15.68
C LYS A 16 -8.55 18.72 17.05
N ARG A 17 -8.39 17.95 18.13
CA ARG A 17 -8.70 18.40 19.50
C ARG A 17 -7.81 19.55 19.93
N GLN A 18 -6.51 19.48 19.66
CA GLN A 18 -5.56 20.56 19.96
C GLN A 18 -5.86 21.82 19.13
N ALA A 19 -6.19 21.66 17.85
CA ALA A 19 -6.57 22.74 16.95
C ALA A 19 -7.89 23.46 17.35
N LEU A 20 -8.83 22.72 17.94
CA LEU A 20 -10.14 23.21 18.37
C LEU A 20 -10.19 23.66 19.84
N SER A 21 -9.12 23.43 20.62
CA SER A 21 -9.05 23.89 22.01
C SER A 21 -9.04 25.43 22.06
N ALA A 22 -10.18 25.98 22.46
CA ALA A 22 -10.41 27.41 22.59
C ALA A 22 -10.63 27.74 24.06
N GLU A 23 -9.70 28.46 24.68
CA GLU A 23 -9.99 29.13 25.95
C GLU A 23 -9.41 30.54 25.98
N VAL A 24 -10.31 31.52 26.12
CA VAL A 24 -10.01 32.79 26.79
C VAL A 24 -11.23 33.14 27.65
N TYR A 25 -11.07 33.08 28.97
CA TYR A 25 -12.03 33.62 29.92
C TYR A 25 -11.66 35.06 30.26
N ARG A 26 -12.48 36.02 29.80
CA ARG A 26 -12.55 37.37 30.39
C ARG A 26 -14.00 37.83 30.47
N GLY A 27 -14.52 37.98 31.68
CA GLY A 27 -15.78 38.67 31.96
C GLY A 27 -17.07 37.95 31.57
N GLY A 28 -17.11 36.61 31.64
CA GLY A 28 -18.36 35.84 31.46
C GLY A 28 -18.84 35.66 30.01
N LYS A 29 -18.03 36.03 29.01
CA LYS A 29 -18.29 35.74 27.59
C LYS A 29 -17.28 34.72 27.08
N ILE A 30 -17.77 33.66 26.44
CA ILE A 30 -16.94 32.63 25.80
C ILE A 30 -16.46 33.18 24.45
N ALA A 31 -15.16 33.47 24.34
CA ALA A 31 -14.52 33.76 23.07
C ALA A 31 -13.97 32.46 22.48
N VAL A 32 -14.63 31.92 21.45
CA VAL A 32 -14.10 30.79 20.69
C VAL A 32 -13.01 31.32 19.76
N VAL A 33 -11.75 31.25 20.20
CA VAL A 33 -10.61 31.49 19.33
C VAL A 33 -10.35 30.22 18.54
N ARG A 34 -10.85 30.14 17.30
CA ARG A 34 -10.38 29.13 16.34
C ARG A 34 -8.96 29.50 15.94
N ARG A 35 -7.95 29.03 16.69
CA ARG A 35 -6.54 29.28 16.38
C ARG A 35 -6.13 28.70 15.02
N VAL A 36 -6.90 27.75 14.52
CA VAL A 36 -6.65 27.07 13.26
C VAL A 36 -7.74 27.50 12.28
N ALA A 37 -7.51 28.62 11.59
CA ALA A 37 -7.95 28.67 10.20
C ALA A 37 -7.32 27.42 9.55
N ALA A 38 -8.15 26.48 9.08
CA ALA A 38 -7.77 25.12 8.67
C ALA A 38 -6.33 25.05 8.14
N ALA A 39 -5.39 24.61 8.99
CA ALA A 39 -4.02 24.37 8.58
C ALA A 39 -4.11 23.34 7.45
N PRO A 40 -3.69 23.67 6.21
CA PRO A 40 -3.84 22.79 5.06
C PRO A 40 -3.28 21.39 5.32
N GLU A 41 -2.28 21.27 6.18
CA GLU A 41 -1.66 20.04 6.65
C GLU A 41 -2.65 19.16 7.43
N VAL A 42 -3.45 19.75 8.31
CA VAL A 42 -4.47 19.01 9.10
C VAL A 42 -5.61 18.54 8.19
N ALA A 43 -6.02 19.38 7.23
CA ALA A 43 -7.00 18.97 6.23
C ALA A 43 -6.46 17.84 5.34
N LEU A 44 -5.19 17.91 4.93
CA LEU A 44 -4.52 16.88 4.14
C LEU A 44 -4.41 15.56 4.92
N LEU A 45 -4.02 15.60 6.19
CA LEU A 45 -3.97 14.41 7.04
C LEU A 45 -5.34 13.74 7.17
N LYS A 46 -6.41 14.53 7.37
CA LYS A 46 -7.77 14.00 7.43
C LYS A 46 -8.17 13.35 6.09
N MET A 47 -7.93 14.01 4.97
CA MET A 47 -8.20 13.44 3.64
C MET A 47 -7.41 12.15 3.41
N ALA A 48 -6.12 12.13 3.77
CA ALA A 48 -5.28 10.96 3.64
C ALA A 48 -5.80 9.79 4.50
N ALA A 49 -6.20 10.05 5.76
CA ALA A 49 -6.77 9.03 6.64
C ALA A 49 -8.07 8.43 6.08
N GLU A 50 -8.98 9.27 5.57
CA GLU A 50 -10.24 8.81 4.95
C GLU A 50 -9.98 7.97 3.70
N VAL A 51 -9.05 8.40 2.83
CA VAL A 51 -8.64 7.65 1.64
C VAL A 51 -8.00 6.31 2.02
N ILE A 52 -7.07 6.29 2.98
CA ILE A 52 -6.42 5.06 3.45
C ILE A 52 -7.45 4.08 4.02
N TYR A 53 -8.43 4.58 4.77
CA TYR A 53 -9.49 3.75 5.34
C TYR A 53 -10.41 3.14 4.27
N ASP A 54 -10.87 3.94 3.31
CA ASP A 54 -11.72 3.47 2.21
C ASP A 54 -10.96 2.44 1.33
N VAL A 55 -9.71 2.74 0.96
CA VAL A 55 -8.84 1.82 0.23
C VAL A 55 -8.63 0.53 1.02
N GLY A 56 -8.28 0.63 2.30
CA GLY A 56 -8.04 -0.53 3.17
C GLY A 56 -9.26 -1.44 3.28
N THR A 57 -10.46 -0.85 3.39
CA THR A 57 -11.73 -1.59 3.46
C THR A 57 -12.00 -2.34 2.15
N ARG A 58 -11.80 -1.69 1.00
CA ARG A 58 -12.01 -2.32 -0.32
C ARG A 58 -10.99 -3.42 -0.61
N LEU A 59 -9.74 -3.25 -0.17
CA LEU A 59 -8.69 -4.25 -0.34
C LEU A 59 -8.82 -5.43 0.63
N ALA A 60 -9.56 -5.28 1.73
CA ALA A 60 -9.77 -6.36 2.70
C ALA A 60 -10.41 -7.61 2.06
N GLU A 61 -11.29 -7.41 1.07
CA GLU A 61 -11.90 -8.51 0.32
C GLU A 61 -10.91 -9.28 -0.58
N CYS A 62 -9.80 -8.64 -0.96
CA CYS A 62 -8.73 -9.28 -1.72
C CYS A 62 -7.78 -10.08 -0.83
N LYS A 63 -7.85 -9.87 0.49
CA LYS A 63 -6.96 -10.49 1.45
C LYS A 63 -7.30 -11.96 1.60
N TRP A 64 -6.26 -12.77 1.67
CA TRP A 64 -6.28 -14.18 1.99
C TRP A 64 -5.54 -14.41 3.32
N GLU A 65 -5.63 -15.62 3.84
CA GLU A 65 -4.86 -16.10 4.99
C GLU A 65 -3.36 -15.76 4.86
N ASP A 66 -2.67 -15.63 6.00
CA ASP A 66 -1.22 -15.35 6.11
C ASP A 66 -0.74 -14.00 5.53
N GLY A 67 -1.67 -13.08 5.25
CA GLY A 67 -1.37 -11.72 4.79
C GLY A 67 -1.09 -11.62 3.29
N PHE A 68 -1.45 -12.64 2.52
CA PHE A 68 -1.43 -12.62 1.06
C PHE A 68 -2.67 -11.93 0.48
N TYR A 69 -2.57 -11.44 -0.74
CA TYR A 69 -3.68 -10.83 -1.47
C TYR A 69 -3.83 -11.45 -2.84
N ARG A 70 -5.06 -11.75 -3.25
CA ARG A 70 -5.35 -12.29 -4.58
C ARG A 70 -5.01 -11.24 -5.64
N LEU A 71 -4.08 -11.56 -6.54
CA LEU A 71 -3.54 -10.61 -7.53
C LEU A 71 -4.63 -10.12 -8.50
N SER A 72 -5.53 -11.00 -8.94
CA SER A 72 -6.66 -10.66 -9.80
C SER A 72 -7.61 -9.65 -9.14
N CYS A 73 -7.90 -9.84 -7.84
CA CYS A 73 -8.73 -8.93 -7.05
C CYS A 73 -8.07 -7.55 -6.89
N LEU A 74 -6.77 -7.50 -6.59
CA LEU A 74 -6.05 -6.22 -6.49
C LEU A 74 -6.14 -5.42 -7.80
N GLY A 75 -5.95 -6.09 -8.95
CA GLY A 75 -6.09 -5.47 -10.27
C GLY A 75 -7.50 -4.91 -10.53
N GLN A 76 -8.55 -5.61 -10.09
CA GLN A 76 -9.92 -5.10 -10.18
C GLN A 76 -10.13 -3.89 -9.28
N ARG A 77 -9.71 -3.96 -8.01
CA ARG A 77 -9.86 -2.86 -7.05
C ARG A 77 -9.10 -1.61 -7.47
N ALA A 78 -7.93 -1.74 -8.09
CA ALA A 78 -7.18 -0.60 -8.62
C ALA A 78 -8.00 0.23 -9.64
N LYS A 79 -8.77 -0.43 -10.52
CA LYS A 79 -9.67 0.23 -11.48
C LYS A 79 -10.83 0.93 -10.80
N GLU A 80 -11.40 0.32 -9.76
CA GLU A 80 -12.54 0.85 -9.02
C GLU A 80 -12.17 2.03 -8.09
N LEU A 81 -10.92 2.05 -7.60
CA LEU A 81 -10.40 3.12 -6.74
C LEU A 81 -10.16 4.43 -7.50
N LYS A 82 -10.17 4.42 -8.83
CA LYS A 82 -9.99 5.61 -9.69
C LYS A 82 -8.76 6.45 -9.28
N VAL A 83 -7.64 5.80 -8.96
CA VAL A 83 -6.39 6.40 -8.46
C VAL A 83 -5.62 7.26 -9.49
N GLY A 84 -6.31 7.71 -10.55
CA GLY A 84 -5.74 8.38 -11.69
C GLY A 84 -5.27 7.40 -12.77
N MET A 85 -5.45 7.79 -14.03
CA MET A 85 -5.20 6.95 -15.21
C MET A 85 -3.78 6.36 -15.25
N VAL A 86 -2.77 7.14 -14.86
CA VAL A 86 -1.36 6.70 -14.86
C VAL A 86 -1.13 5.58 -13.84
N ALA A 87 -1.59 5.76 -12.59
CA ALA A 87 -1.39 4.76 -11.53
C ALA A 87 -2.18 3.48 -11.81
N GLU A 88 -3.42 3.62 -12.32
CA GLU A 88 -4.22 2.49 -12.77
C GLU A 88 -3.51 1.70 -13.88
N THR A 89 -2.95 2.40 -14.87
CA THR A 89 -2.25 1.79 -16.00
C THR A 89 -0.98 1.07 -15.56
N LEU A 90 -0.15 1.71 -14.73
CA LEU A 90 1.07 1.10 -14.19
C LEU A 90 0.75 -0.16 -13.39
N PHE A 91 -0.21 -0.09 -12.46
CA PHE A 91 -0.58 -1.24 -11.64
C PHE A 91 -1.19 -2.37 -12.49
N GLY A 92 -2.07 -2.04 -13.43
CA GLY A 92 -2.66 -3.01 -14.35
C GLY A 92 -1.62 -3.74 -15.20
N ASN A 93 -0.66 -3.00 -15.75
CA ASN A 93 0.44 -3.57 -16.54
C ASN A 93 1.28 -4.56 -15.71
N GLU A 94 1.60 -4.22 -14.46
CA GLU A 94 2.35 -5.11 -13.56
C GLU A 94 1.55 -6.37 -13.19
N VAL A 95 0.23 -6.23 -12.94
CA VAL A 95 -0.64 -7.39 -12.70
C VAL A 95 -0.65 -8.33 -13.91
N ASP A 96 -0.81 -7.80 -15.12
CA ASP A 96 -0.88 -8.60 -16.34
C ASP A 96 0.48 -9.23 -16.68
N ASP A 97 1.58 -8.49 -16.49
CA ASP A 97 2.95 -9.00 -16.66
C ASP A 97 3.23 -10.17 -15.71
N LEU A 98 2.88 -10.05 -14.43
CA LEU A 98 3.05 -11.12 -13.46
C LEU A 98 2.21 -12.35 -13.78
N LYS A 99 0.94 -12.16 -14.17
CA LYS A 99 0.09 -13.29 -14.61
C LYS A 99 0.69 -14.02 -15.80
N ASN A 100 1.22 -13.27 -16.78
CA ASN A 100 1.82 -13.85 -17.97
C ASN A 100 3.11 -14.62 -17.63
N LYS A 101 4.04 -14.00 -16.88
CA LYS A 101 5.33 -14.61 -16.51
C LYS A 101 5.18 -15.82 -15.59
N LEU A 102 4.17 -15.82 -14.72
CA LEU A 102 3.93 -16.86 -13.73
C LEU A 102 2.83 -17.87 -14.14
N SER A 103 2.23 -17.72 -15.32
CA SER A 103 1.15 -18.58 -15.85
C SER A 103 1.46 -20.08 -15.72
N ASN A 104 2.69 -20.47 -16.07
CA ASN A 104 3.19 -21.84 -16.06
C ASN A 104 4.00 -22.19 -14.80
N LYS A 105 3.90 -21.39 -13.74
CA LYS A 105 4.60 -21.61 -12.47
C LYS A 105 3.60 -22.06 -11.40
N GLU A 106 4.03 -22.99 -10.57
CA GLU A 106 3.24 -23.55 -9.45
C GLU A 106 4.00 -23.38 -8.12
N PRO A 107 4.19 -22.14 -7.63
CA PRO A 107 4.79 -21.92 -6.32
C PRO A 107 3.80 -22.36 -5.22
N HIS A 108 4.08 -23.49 -4.58
CA HIS A 108 3.28 -24.01 -3.46
C HIS A 108 3.65 -23.35 -2.12
N GLU A 109 4.85 -22.79 -2.02
CA GLU A 109 5.34 -22.05 -0.87
C GLU A 109 5.61 -20.59 -1.26
N PRO A 110 5.53 -19.64 -0.30
CA PRO A 110 5.94 -18.26 -0.51
C PRO A 110 7.33 -18.18 -1.14
N THR A 111 7.40 -17.73 -2.39
CA THR A 111 8.64 -17.67 -3.17
C THR A 111 8.79 -16.27 -3.74
N LEU A 112 10.00 -15.70 -3.74
CA LEU A 112 10.21 -14.41 -4.39
C LEU A 112 10.02 -14.54 -5.91
N ILE A 113 9.39 -13.52 -6.51
CA ILE A 113 9.14 -13.51 -7.96
C ILE A 113 10.45 -13.64 -8.76
N CYS A 114 11.56 -13.01 -8.35
CA CYS A 114 12.82 -13.16 -9.07
C CYS A 114 13.40 -14.58 -9.03
N GLU A 115 13.14 -15.37 -7.98
CA GLU A 115 13.58 -16.77 -7.89
C GLU A 115 12.83 -17.67 -8.88
N LEU A 116 11.61 -17.28 -9.27
CA LEU A 116 10.78 -18.02 -10.22
C LEU A 116 11.09 -17.66 -11.68
N ILE A 117 11.40 -16.38 -11.95
CA ILE A 117 11.64 -15.85 -13.29
C ILE A 117 13.09 -16.07 -13.73
N ASN A 118 14.07 -15.83 -12.86
CA ASN A 118 15.50 -15.92 -13.21
C ASN A 118 15.98 -17.36 -13.51
N LYS A 119 15.14 -18.38 -13.25
CA LYS A 119 15.44 -19.78 -13.64
C LYS A 119 15.28 -20.07 -15.15
N LYS A 120 14.83 -19.09 -15.96
CA LYS A 120 14.49 -19.30 -17.38
C LYS A 120 15.31 -18.49 -18.38
N ASP A 121 15.88 -17.36 -17.99
CA ASP A 121 16.68 -16.52 -18.88
C ASP A 121 18.17 -16.74 -18.58
N ASP A 122 18.94 -17.17 -19.58
CA ASP A 122 20.41 -17.38 -19.58
C ASP A 122 21.23 -16.10 -19.30
N THR A 123 20.61 -15.07 -18.73
CA THR A 123 21.28 -13.91 -18.16
C THR A 123 21.19 -14.03 -16.65
N GLU A 124 22.16 -14.72 -16.05
CA GLU A 124 22.35 -14.84 -14.60
C GLU A 124 22.43 -13.44 -13.95
N THR A 125 21.27 -12.84 -13.69
CA THR A 125 21.17 -11.76 -12.72
C THR A 125 20.69 -12.45 -11.45
N GLU A 126 21.62 -12.73 -10.55
CA GLU A 126 21.32 -13.28 -9.23
C GLU A 126 20.11 -12.55 -8.62
N CYS A 127 19.12 -13.31 -8.14
CA CYS A 127 17.97 -12.73 -7.45
C CYS A 127 18.48 -12.12 -6.14
N LYS A 128 18.49 -10.78 -6.06
CA LYS A 128 18.92 -10.03 -4.88
C LYS A 128 17.69 -9.54 -4.12
N PRO A 129 17.29 -10.22 -3.01
CA PRO A 129 16.16 -9.80 -2.21
C PRO A 129 16.31 -8.36 -1.72
N CYS A 130 15.21 -7.62 -1.66
CA CYS A 130 15.16 -6.24 -1.18
C CYS A 130 16.06 -5.25 -1.95
N ALA A 131 16.59 -5.63 -3.12
CA ALA A 131 17.28 -4.71 -4.02
C ALA A 131 16.24 -3.77 -4.67
N ILE A 132 15.96 -2.67 -3.96
CA ILE A 132 14.91 -1.73 -4.29
C ILE A 132 15.42 -0.30 -4.13
N ASN A 133 14.87 0.61 -4.95
CA ASN A 133 15.00 2.05 -4.76
C ASN A 133 13.68 2.71 -5.15
N ARG A 134 13.54 4.01 -4.87
CA ARG A 134 12.34 4.79 -5.18
C ARG A 134 11.85 4.65 -6.63
N ARG A 135 12.77 4.64 -7.60
CA ARG A 135 12.41 4.48 -9.03
C ARG A 135 11.76 3.13 -9.27
N ILE A 136 12.31 2.06 -8.71
CA ILE A 136 11.79 0.70 -8.88
C ILE A 136 10.42 0.56 -8.20
N LEU A 137 10.23 1.13 -7.00
CA LEU A 137 8.93 1.09 -6.32
C LEU A 137 7.82 1.76 -7.14
N ILE A 138 8.09 2.96 -7.66
CA ILE A 138 7.11 3.71 -8.45
C ILE A 138 6.84 3.02 -9.79
N ALA A 139 7.90 2.63 -10.51
CA ALA A 139 7.78 2.06 -11.84
C ALA A 139 7.01 0.73 -11.84
N HIS A 140 7.19 -0.08 -10.81
CA HIS A 140 6.53 -1.39 -10.68
C HIS A 140 5.31 -1.37 -9.76
N ALA A 141 4.80 -0.19 -9.42
CA ALA A 141 3.67 -0.01 -8.51
C ALA A 141 3.77 -0.87 -7.22
N SER A 142 4.99 -0.98 -6.69
CA SER A 142 5.37 -1.83 -5.55
C SER A 142 5.17 -3.35 -5.71
N LEU A 143 4.81 -3.85 -6.90
CA LEU A 143 4.77 -5.28 -7.25
C LEU A 143 6.11 -5.78 -7.82
N ASN A 144 7.23 -5.31 -7.25
CA ASN A 144 8.55 -5.60 -7.80
C ASN A 144 9.04 -7.03 -7.50
N LYS A 145 9.78 -7.61 -8.46
CA LYS A 145 10.29 -8.98 -8.39
C LYS A 145 11.21 -9.33 -7.21
N THR A 146 11.91 -8.35 -6.63
CA THR A 146 12.88 -8.58 -5.53
C THR A 146 12.28 -8.42 -4.13
N THR A 147 11.06 -7.90 -4.04
CA THR A 147 10.37 -7.59 -2.78
C THR A 147 9.01 -8.26 -2.65
N THR A 148 8.49 -8.84 -3.73
CA THR A 148 7.17 -9.48 -3.73
C THR A 148 7.31 -10.99 -3.72
N GLU A 149 6.67 -11.62 -2.75
CA GLU A 149 6.48 -13.08 -2.68
C GLU A 149 5.18 -13.47 -3.36
N VAL A 150 5.19 -14.63 -4.00
CA VAL A 150 4.02 -15.20 -4.67
C VAL A 150 3.79 -16.64 -4.23
N VAL A 151 2.52 -17.03 -4.16
CA VAL A 151 2.06 -18.41 -3.99
C VAL A 151 0.85 -18.62 -4.92
N LYS A 152 0.69 -19.84 -5.44
CA LYS A 152 -0.45 -20.22 -6.27
C LYS A 152 -1.36 -21.16 -5.48
N ARG A 153 -2.63 -20.77 -5.32
CA ARG A 153 -3.64 -21.53 -4.57
C ARG A 153 -4.89 -21.65 -5.42
N GLN A 154 -5.37 -22.88 -5.64
CA GLN A 154 -6.57 -23.14 -6.44
C GLN A 154 -6.52 -22.49 -7.84
N GLY A 155 -5.34 -22.47 -8.48
CA GLY A 155 -5.14 -21.85 -9.79
C GLY A 155 -4.95 -20.33 -9.79
N GLU A 156 -5.20 -19.65 -8.67
CA GLU A 156 -5.06 -18.20 -8.53
C GLU A 156 -3.70 -17.80 -7.93
N LEU A 157 -3.14 -16.69 -8.40
CA LEU A 157 -1.92 -16.10 -7.85
C LEU A 157 -2.25 -15.18 -6.67
N TYR A 158 -1.49 -15.36 -5.60
CA TYR A 158 -1.57 -14.55 -4.40
C TYR A 158 -0.19 -13.93 -4.14
N VAL A 159 -0.18 -12.63 -3.82
CA VAL A 159 1.04 -11.85 -3.62
C VAL A 159 1.08 -11.20 -2.24
N ARG A 160 2.28 -11.00 -1.72
CA ARG A 160 2.52 -10.10 -0.58
C ARG A 160 3.90 -9.46 -0.69
N LEU A 161 4.08 -8.32 -0.04
CA LEU A 161 5.42 -7.80 0.20
C LEU A 161 6.14 -8.71 1.21
N ARG A 162 7.40 -9.01 0.89
CA ARG A 162 8.31 -9.75 1.75
C ARG A 162 8.56 -8.95 3.01
N LYS A 163 8.30 -9.54 4.18
CA LYS A 163 8.36 -8.85 5.46
C LYS A 163 9.74 -8.27 5.76
N GLU A 164 10.80 -8.99 5.42
CA GLU A 164 12.17 -8.54 5.64
C GLU A 164 12.53 -7.30 4.80
N CYS A 165 11.81 -7.04 3.71
CA CYS A 165 12.05 -5.88 2.85
C CYS A 165 11.27 -4.63 3.28
N LEU A 166 10.34 -4.70 4.24
CA LEU A 166 9.48 -3.57 4.60
C LEU A 166 10.29 -2.32 5.00
N GLY A 167 11.36 -2.50 5.79
CA GLY A 167 12.22 -1.38 6.18
C GLY A 167 12.93 -0.70 5.00
N GLU A 168 13.29 -1.45 3.94
CA GLU A 168 13.85 -0.85 2.73
C GLU A 168 12.79 -0.17 1.86
N ILE A 169 11.58 -0.74 1.80
CA ILE A 169 10.45 -0.15 1.07
C ILE A 169 10.08 1.19 1.70
N GLU A 170 9.89 1.23 3.02
CA GLU A 170 9.56 2.44 3.78
C GLU A 170 10.62 3.54 3.63
N ARG A 171 11.92 3.18 3.62
CA ARG A 171 13.01 4.13 3.38
C ARG A 171 12.98 4.79 2.00
N ASN A 172 12.32 4.15 1.03
CA ASN A 172 12.36 4.55 -0.39
C ASN A 172 11.01 5.05 -0.93
N LEU A 173 9.96 5.08 -0.10
CA LEU A 173 8.66 5.72 -0.41
C LEU A 173 8.72 7.22 -0.09
#